data_AF-A0A219B792-F1
#
_entry.id   AF-A0A219B792-F1
#
_cell.length_a   1.000
_cell.length_b   1.000
_cell.length_c   1.000
_cell.angle_alpha   90.00
_cell.angle_beta   90.00
_cell.angle_gamma   90.00
#
_symmetry.space_group_name_H-M   'P 1'
#
loop_
_entity.id
_entity.type
_entity.pdbx_description
1 polymer ?
#
loop_
_entity_poly.entity_id
_entity_poly.type
_entity_poly.pdbx_seq_one_letter_code
_entity_poly.pdbx_strand_id
1 'polypeptide(L)'
;MGIPVVSPILGSVAETTANVAARTADTASLAHTLELALAPAFLIVGIGSLLNVLTSRLGRVVDRARRIEAEFESYDERRRSIAAEELPYLERRTGLINTAIFCSVAAALCVALTVAILFVAPFVPPRLGTAVALLFVLAMILIVFGLVAFLLETRTAQKGLRARRTASALPPTGPRL
;
A
#
# COMPACT_ATOMS: atom_id res chain seq x y z
N MET A 1 -71.30 -28.61 6.34
CA MET A 1 -70.93 -27.69 5.25
C MET A 1 -69.70 -26.90 5.71
N GLY A 2 -68.51 -27.51 5.62
CA GLY A 2 -67.25 -26.93 6.11
C GLY A 2 -66.52 -26.20 4.98
N ILE A 3 -66.12 -24.96 5.22
CA ILE A 3 -65.65 -24.00 4.23
C ILE A 3 -64.20 -24.36 3.81
N PRO A 4 -63.92 -24.79 2.56
CA PRO A 4 -62.59 -25.24 2.14
C PRO A 4 -61.57 -24.11 1.89
N VAL A 5 -61.89 -22.87 2.25
CA VAL A 5 -61.16 -21.66 1.83
C VAL A 5 -60.00 -21.28 2.76
N VAL A 6 -59.90 -21.86 3.96
CA VAL A 6 -58.89 -21.47 4.97
C VAL A 6 -57.51 -22.09 4.70
N SER A 7 -57.46 -23.28 4.08
CA SER A 7 -56.22 -23.99 3.73
C SER A 7 -55.26 -23.19 2.80
N PRO A 8 -55.72 -22.56 1.70
CA PRO A 8 -54.82 -21.83 0.80
C PRO A 8 -54.26 -20.53 1.39
N ILE A 9 -54.99 -19.87 2.30
CA ILE A 9 -54.53 -18.61 2.93
C ILE A 9 -53.40 -18.89 3.93
N LEU A 10 -53.54 -19.93 4.76
CA LEU A 10 -52.49 -20.36 5.68
C LEU A 10 -51.21 -20.77 4.94
N GLY A 11 -51.34 -21.44 3.80
CA GLY A 11 -50.20 -21.78 2.93
C GLY A 11 -49.48 -20.54 2.37
N SER A 12 -50.23 -19.59 1.83
CA SER A 12 -49.68 -18.33 1.30
C SER A 12 -48.98 -17.48 2.36
N VAL A 13 -49.54 -17.41 3.57
CA VAL A 13 -48.91 -16.70 4.69
C VAL A 13 -47.62 -17.40 5.11
N ALA A 14 -47.62 -18.73 5.24
CA ALA A 14 -46.41 -19.49 5.57
C ALA A 14 -45.30 -19.30 4.53
N GLU A 15 -45.62 -19.35 3.23
CA GLU A 15 -44.67 -19.10 2.14
C GLU A 15 -44.16 -17.65 2.14
N THR A 16 -45.04 -16.67 2.38
CA THR A 16 -44.64 -15.25 2.44
C THR A 16 -43.69 -15.00 3.62
N THR A 17 -43.99 -15.59 4.78
CA THR A 17 -43.15 -15.47 5.98
C THR A 17 -41.80 -16.16 5.78
N ALA A 18 -41.77 -17.32 5.13
CA ALA A 18 -40.54 -18.04 4.76
C ALA A 18 -39.69 -17.24 3.75
N ASN A 19 -40.32 -16.64 2.73
CA ASN A 19 -39.63 -15.81 1.74
C ASN A 19 -39.07 -14.53 2.36
N VAL A 20 -39.80 -13.88 3.28
CA VAL A 20 -39.30 -12.70 4.01
C VAL A 20 -38.13 -13.08 4.92
N ALA A 21 -38.23 -14.18 5.66
CA ALA A 21 -37.15 -14.69 6.51
C ALA A 21 -35.90 -15.08 5.71
N ALA A 22 -36.07 -15.70 4.53
CA ALA A 22 -34.95 -16.02 3.64
C ALA A 22 -34.27 -14.74 3.10
N ARG A 23 -35.05 -13.75 2.66
CA ARG A 23 -34.52 -12.47 2.17
C ARG A 23 -33.78 -11.70 3.27
N THR A 24 -34.26 -11.71 4.50
CA THR A 24 -33.59 -11.02 5.62
C THR A 24 -32.35 -11.77 6.09
N ALA A 25 -32.33 -13.11 6.05
CA ALA A 25 -31.16 -13.93 6.33
C ALA A 25 -30.02 -13.64 5.34
N ASP A 26 -30.33 -13.50 4.05
CA ASP A 26 -29.35 -13.14 3.02
C ASP A 26 -28.77 -11.74 3.27
N THR A 27 -29.60 -10.76 3.63
CA THR A 27 -29.12 -9.41 3.95
C THR A 27 -28.27 -9.37 5.22
N ALA A 28 -28.60 -10.16 6.25
CA ALA A 28 -27.85 -10.21 7.49
C ALA A 28 -26.49 -10.89 7.31
N SER A 29 -26.43 -11.96 6.51
CA SER A 29 -25.18 -12.63 6.12
C SER A 29 -24.27 -11.71 5.31
N LEU A 30 -24.86 -10.94 4.39
CA LEU A 30 -24.14 -9.94 3.60
C LEU A 30 -23.61 -8.81 4.50
N ALA A 31 -24.43 -8.28 5.41
CA ALA A 31 -24.02 -7.25 6.36
C ALA A 31 -22.86 -7.72 7.25
N HIS A 32 -22.94 -8.95 7.78
CA HIS A 32 -21.86 -9.53 8.59
C HIS A 32 -20.56 -9.71 7.78
N THR A 33 -20.66 -10.12 6.51
CA THR A 33 -19.51 -10.23 5.62
C THR A 33 -18.87 -8.88 5.32
N LEU A 34 -19.69 -7.83 5.15
CA LEU A 34 -19.20 -6.45 5.01
C LEU A 34 -18.45 -5.99 6.25
N GLU A 35 -18.97 -6.26 7.45
CA GLU A 35 -18.31 -5.93 8.72
C GLU A 35 -16.94 -6.61 8.84
N LEU A 36 -16.86 -7.91 8.50
CA LEU A 36 -15.60 -8.66 8.51
C LEU A 36 -14.60 -8.12 7.47
N ALA A 37 -15.09 -7.67 6.32
CA ALA A 37 -14.27 -7.11 5.24
C ALA A 37 -13.76 -5.68 5.54
N LEU A 38 -14.40 -4.92 6.43
CA LEU A 38 -13.99 -3.56 6.77
C LEU A 38 -12.59 -3.51 7.38
N ALA A 39 -12.27 -4.42 8.31
CA ALA A 39 -10.97 -4.43 8.99
C ALA A 39 -9.76 -4.51 8.02
N PRO A 40 -9.69 -5.47 7.07
CA PRO A 40 -8.65 -5.46 6.05
C PRO A 40 -8.78 -4.30 5.05
N ALA A 41 -9.98 -3.82 4.74
CA ALA A 41 -10.14 -2.66 3.84
C ALA A 41 -9.51 -1.37 4.41
N PHE A 42 -9.58 -1.14 5.73
CA PHE A 42 -8.91 -0.01 6.40
C PHE A 42 -7.40 0.00 6.15
N LEU A 43 -6.78 -1.17 6.10
CA LEU A 43 -5.35 -1.28 5.82
C LEU A 43 -5.01 -0.80 4.40
N ILE A 44 -5.85 -1.05 3.40
CA ILE A 44 -5.64 -0.56 2.01
C ILE A 44 -5.55 0.97 2.00
N VAL A 45 -6.41 1.65 2.77
CA VAL A 45 -6.38 3.12 2.90
C VAL A 45 -5.04 3.57 3.51
N GLY A 46 -4.58 2.90 4.57
CA GLY A 46 -3.28 3.15 5.17
C GLY A 46 -2.12 2.96 4.19
N ILE A 47 -2.18 1.91 3.36
CA ILE A 47 -1.20 1.64 2.31
C ILE A 47 -1.24 2.73 1.23
N GLY A 48 -2.42 3.18 0.82
CA GLY A 48 -2.56 4.28 -0.14
C GLY A 48 -1.91 5.58 0.35
N SER A 49 -2.09 5.90 1.63
CA SER A 49 -1.41 7.04 2.27
C SER A 49 0.11 6.87 2.26
N LEU A 50 0.61 5.68 2.61
CA LEU A 50 2.05 5.38 2.56
C LEU A 50 2.60 5.51 1.13
N LEU A 51 1.89 5.02 0.12
CA LEU A 51 2.27 5.14 -1.29
C LEU A 51 2.36 6.60 -1.73
N ASN A 52 1.43 7.46 -1.30
CA ASN A 52 1.52 8.90 -1.59
C ASN A 52 2.80 9.53 -1.02
N VAL A 53 3.18 9.17 0.22
CA VAL A 53 4.43 9.63 0.84
C VAL A 53 5.65 9.14 0.06
N LEU A 54 5.68 7.86 -0.32
CA LEU A 54 6.77 7.25 -1.08
C LEU A 54 6.92 7.88 -2.48
N THR A 55 5.83 8.01 -3.22
CA THR A 55 5.81 8.60 -4.57
C THR A 55 6.19 10.07 -4.54
N SER A 56 5.69 10.85 -3.56
CA SER A 56 6.12 12.24 -3.36
C SER A 56 7.62 12.33 -3.09
N ARG A 57 8.17 11.39 -2.30
CA ARG A 57 9.59 11.35 -2.00
C ARG A 57 10.43 10.96 -3.21
N LEU A 58 10.00 9.98 -3.98
CA LEU A 58 10.65 9.54 -5.22
C LEU A 58 10.70 10.69 -6.23
N GLY A 59 9.58 11.39 -6.43
CA GLY A 59 9.49 12.55 -7.32
C GLY A 59 10.57 13.58 -7.00
N ARG A 60 10.71 13.97 -5.71
CA ARG A 60 11.77 14.91 -5.29
C ARG A 60 13.20 14.42 -5.59
N VAL A 61 13.46 13.11 -5.56
CA VAL A 61 14.78 12.55 -5.88
C VAL A 61 15.02 12.53 -7.38
N VAL A 62 14.03 12.09 -8.16
CA VAL A 62 14.08 12.04 -9.63
C VAL A 62 14.17 13.44 -10.23
N ASP A 63 13.40 14.40 -9.73
CA ASP A 63 13.44 15.79 -10.18
C ASP A 63 14.81 16.42 -9.94
N ARG A 64 15.48 16.05 -8.85
CA ARG A 64 16.85 16.49 -8.57
C ARG A 64 17.86 15.86 -9.54
N ALA A 65 17.73 14.56 -9.83
CA ALA A 65 18.58 13.89 -10.81
C ALA A 65 18.45 14.54 -12.20
N ARG A 66 17.20 14.75 -12.64
CA ARG A 66 16.90 15.40 -13.92
C ARG A 66 17.47 16.82 -14.01
N ARG A 67 17.44 17.60 -12.92
CA ARG A 67 18.06 18.93 -12.89
C ARG A 67 19.58 18.86 -13.06
N ILE A 68 20.24 17.92 -12.39
CA ILE A 68 21.69 17.73 -12.52
C ILE A 68 22.05 17.35 -13.96
N GLU A 69 21.30 16.43 -14.57
CA GLU A 69 21.49 16.01 -15.96
C GLU A 69 21.28 17.15 -16.95
N ALA A 70 20.21 17.94 -16.78
CA ALA A 70 19.87 19.05 -17.68
C ALA A 70 20.90 20.19 -17.66
N GLU A 71 21.55 20.42 -16.52
CA GLU A 71 22.54 21.47 -16.37
C GLU A 71 23.99 20.97 -16.55
N PHE A 72 24.20 19.65 -16.71
CA PHE A 72 25.51 19.00 -16.66
C PHE A 72 26.51 19.57 -17.68
N GLU A 73 26.04 19.85 -18.89
CA GLU A 73 26.88 20.43 -19.96
C GLU A 73 27.30 21.87 -19.65
N SER A 74 26.51 22.62 -18.88
CA SER A 74 26.80 24.00 -18.49
C SER A 74 27.71 24.12 -17.27
N TYR A 75 28.05 23.01 -16.61
CA TYR A 75 28.88 23.00 -15.41
C TYR A 75 30.37 23.19 -15.73
N ASP A 76 31.06 23.94 -14.86
CA ASP A 76 32.53 23.99 -14.83
C ASP A 76 33.11 22.63 -14.36
N GLU A 77 34.42 22.44 -14.53
CA GLU A 77 35.12 21.19 -14.20
C GLU A 77 34.91 20.74 -12.74
N ARG A 78 34.83 21.71 -11.81
CA ARG A 78 34.61 21.46 -10.38
C ARG A 78 33.16 21.03 -10.10
N ARG A 79 32.18 21.63 -10.78
CA ARG A 79 30.77 21.28 -10.65
C ARG A 79 30.45 19.95 -11.34
N ARG A 80 31.09 19.64 -12.46
CA ARG A 80 30.95 18.34 -13.14
C ARG A 80 31.46 17.20 -12.28
N SER A 81 32.62 17.34 -11.65
CA SER A 81 33.16 16.32 -10.73
C SER A 81 32.25 16.09 -9.51
N ILE A 82 31.72 17.16 -8.90
CA ILE A 82 30.74 17.05 -7.81
C ILE A 82 29.44 16.37 -8.27
N ALA A 83 28.92 16.74 -9.45
CA ALA A 83 27.72 16.14 -10.02
C ALA A 83 27.89 14.65 -10.34
N ALA A 84 29.05 14.27 -10.89
CA ALA A 84 29.38 12.88 -11.20
C ALA A 84 29.47 11.99 -9.95
N GLU A 85 29.90 12.54 -8.80
CA GLU A 85 29.85 11.82 -7.51
C GLU A 85 28.43 11.77 -6.90
N GLU A 86 27.58 12.77 -7.18
CA GLU A 86 26.24 12.88 -6.59
C GLU A 86 25.21 11.96 -7.28
N LEU A 87 25.31 11.76 -8.60
CA LEU A 87 24.41 10.90 -9.39
C LEU A 87 24.28 9.45 -8.86
N PRO A 88 25.36 8.68 -8.63
CA PRO A 88 25.25 7.31 -8.11
C PRO A 88 24.66 7.25 -6.70
N TYR A 89 24.78 8.32 -5.92
CA TYR A 89 24.10 8.43 -4.62
C TYR A 89 22.59 8.61 -4.78
N LEU A 90 22.13 9.38 -5.78
CA LEU A 90 20.71 9.52 -6.10
C LEU A 90 20.12 8.19 -6.61
N GLU A 91 20.84 7.45 -7.45
CA GLU A 91 20.39 6.14 -7.97
C GLU A 91 20.16 5.10 -6.87
N ARG A 92 21.13 4.92 -5.95
CA ARG A 92 20.99 4.01 -4.80
C ARG A 92 19.76 4.34 -3.96
N ARG A 93 19.49 5.63 -3.83
CA ARG A 93 18.38 6.17 -3.04
C ARG A 93 17.03 5.89 -3.70
N THR A 94 16.95 6.03 -5.02
CA THR A 94 15.80 5.62 -5.83
C THR A 94 15.50 4.13 -5.69
N GLY A 95 16.54 3.27 -5.66
CA GLY A 95 16.37 1.82 -5.47
C GLY A 95 15.65 1.44 -4.18
N LEU A 96 16.01 2.08 -3.05
CA LEU A 96 15.36 1.83 -1.76
C LEU A 96 13.89 2.29 -1.75
N ILE A 97 13.58 3.45 -2.34
CA ILE A 97 12.20 3.94 -2.43
C ILE A 97 11.36 3.01 -3.31
N ASN A 98 11.88 2.60 -4.47
CA ASN A 98 11.18 1.67 -5.36
C ASN A 98 10.93 0.32 -4.70
N THR A 99 11.87 -0.18 -3.91
CA THR A 99 11.68 -1.41 -3.12
C THR A 99 10.52 -1.24 -2.11
N ALA A 100 10.47 -0.10 -1.41
CA ALA A 100 9.37 0.20 -0.48
C ALA A 100 8.01 0.31 -1.19
N ILE A 101 7.97 0.96 -2.37
CA ILE A 101 6.77 1.06 -3.20
C ILE A 101 6.32 -0.33 -3.64
N PHE A 102 7.22 -1.14 -4.19
CA PHE A 102 6.91 -2.50 -4.64
C PHE A 102 6.29 -3.35 -3.52
N CYS A 103 6.88 -3.34 -2.33
CA CYS A 103 6.37 -4.11 -1.20
C CYS A 103 5.02 -3.59 -0.71
N SER A 104 4.81 -2.27 -0.75
CA SER A 104 3.53 -1.64 -0.38
C SER A 104 2.43 -2.01 -1.38
N VAL A 105 2.71 -1.98 -2.69
CA VAL A 105 1.76 -2.40 -3.73
C VAL A 105 1.46 -3.90 -3.61
N ALA A 106 2.47 -4.74 -3.44
CA ALA A 106 2.28 -6.18 -3.26
C ALA A 106 1.43 -6.50 -2.02
N ALA A 107 1.63 -5.77 -0.92
CA ALA A 107 0.80 -5.90 0.27
C ALA A 107 -0.65 -5.48 0.00
N ALA A 108 -0.89 -4.34 -0.65
CA ALA A 108 -2.25 -3.90 -1.01
C ALA A 108 -2.96 -4.95 -1.88
N LEU A 109 -2.24 -5.60 -2.79
CA LEU A 109 -2.75 -6.68 -3.63
C LEU A 109 -3.15 -7.90 -2.79
N CYS A 110 -2.32 -8.32 -1.83
CA CYS A 110 -2.64 -9.40 -0.89
C CYS A 110 -3.87 -9.08 -0.04
N VAL A 111 -4.02 -7.83 0.43
CA VAL A 111 -5.18 -7.38 1.21
C VAL A 111 -6.45 -7.32 0.34
N ALA A 112 -6.35 -6.83 -0.89
CA ALA A 112 -7.46 -6.82 -1.84
C ALA A 112 -7.95 -8.25 -2.15
N LEU A 113 -7.03 -9.20 -2.34
CA LEU A 113 -7.36 -10.62 -2.47
C LEU A 113 -8.01 -11.18 -1.19
N THR A 114 -7.52 -10.78 -0.02
CA THR A 114 -8.12 -11.18 1.27
C THR A 114 -9.59 -10.75 1.36
N VAL A 115 -9.88 -9.49 1.00
CA VAL A 115 -11.24 -8.95 0.96
C VAL A 115 -12.08 -9.73 -0.06
N ALA A 116 -11.57 -9.97 -1.28
CA ALA A 116 -12.28 -10.74 -2.29
C ALA A 116 -12.64 -12.16 -1.82
N ILE A 117 -11.72 -12.85 -1.15
CA ILE A 117 -11.98 -14.19 -0.61
C ILE A 117 -13.03 -14.14 0.50
N LEU A 118 -13.02 -13.13 1.38
CA LEU A 118 -14.04 -12.98 2.43
C LEU A 118 -15.46 -12.87 1.85
N PHE A 119 -15.63 -12.19 0.71
CA PHE A 119 -16.92 -12.12 0.03
C PHE A 119 -17.35 -13.45 -0.62
N VAL A 120 -16.40 -14.24 -1.10
CA VAL A 120 -16.70 -15.53 -1.74
C VAL A 120 -16.85 -16.65 -0.71
N ALA A 121 -16.24 -16.52 0.47
CA ALA A 121 -16.20 -17.54 1.51
C ALA A 121 -17.57 -18.11 1.94
N PRO A 122 -18.66 -17.32 2.04
CA PRO A 122 -19.98 -17.86 2.37
C PRO A 122 -20.57 -18.79 1.30
N PHE A 123 -20.09 -18.71 0.05
CA PHE A 123 -20.67 -19.42 -1.10
C PHE A 123 -19.92 -20.72 -1.45
N VAL A 124 -18.80 -21.03 -0.80
CA VAL A 124 -17.95 -22.19 -1.15
C VAL A 124 -17.68 -23.04 0.10
N PRO A 125 -17.86 -24.38 0.06
CA PRO A 125 -17.68 -25.26 1.22
C PRO A 125 -16.26 -25.50 1.80
N PRO A 126 -15.11 -25.25 1.12
CA PRO A 126 -13.79 -25.46 1.74
C PRO A 126 -13.45 -24.36 2.75
N ARG A 127 -12.54 -24.68 3.68
CA ARG A 127 -12.02 -23.77 4.72
C ARG A 127 -11.14 -22.66 4.12
N LEU A 128 -11.77 -21.65 3.51
CA LEU A 128 -11.09 -20.47 2.94
C LEU A 128 -10.44 -19.57 4.01
N GLY A 129 -10.81 -19.74 5.29
CA GLY A 129 -10.23 -18.99 6.41
C GLY A 129 -8.70 -19.12 6.53
N THR A 130 -8.14 -20.30 6.22
CA THR A 130 -6.67 -20.48 6.25
C THR A 130 -5.98 -19.67 5.14
N ALA A 131 -6.57 -19.60 3.94
CA ALA A 131 -6.05 -18.79 2.84
C ALA A 131 -6.10 -17.29 3.17
N VAL A 132 -7.22 -16.83 3.74
CA VAL A 132 -7.39 -15.46 4.25
C VAL A 132 -6.30 -15.11 5.27
N ALA A 133 -6.06 -15.97 6.25
CA ALA A 133 -5.04 -15.74 7.27
C ALA A 133 -3.63 -15.66 6.66
N LEU A 134 -3.28 -16.57 5.74
CA LEU A 134 -1.96 -16.58 5.10
C LEU A 134 -1.72 -15.33 4.23
N LEU A 135 -2.70 -14.93 3.41
CA LEU A 135 -2.62 -13.72 2.60
C LEU A 135 -2.49 -12.46 3.46
N PHE A 136 -3.23 -12.40 4.56
CA PHE A 136 -3.16 -11.25 5.47
C PHE A 136 -1.80 -11.16 6.19
N VAL A 137 -1.27 -12.29 6.68
CA VAL A 137 0.07 -12.34 7.29
C VAL A 137 1.14 -11.98 6.27
N LEU A 138 1.05 -12.47 5.03
CA LEU A 138 1.95 -12.11 3.95
C LEU A 138 1.91 -10.59 3.66
N ALA A 139 0.71 -9.99 3.64
CA ALA A 139 0.57 -8.54 3.49
C ALA A 139 1.26 -7.78 4.64
N MET A 140 1.13 -8.23 5.88
CA MET A 140 1.82 -7.65 7.03
C MET A 140 3.34 -7.71 6.88
N ILE A 141 3.88 -8.87 6.47
CA ILE A 141 5.33 -9.03 6.25
C ILE A 141 5.82 -8.09 5.15
N LEU A 142 5.09 -7.98 4.05
CA LEU A 142 5.41 -7.06 2.94
C LEU A 142 5.41 -5.59 3.39
N ILE A 143 4.43 -5.17 4.20
CA ILE A 143 4.40 -3.82 4.76
C ILE A 143 5.57 -3.56 5.70
N VAL A 144 5.88 -4.52 6.59
CA VAL A 144 7.04 -4.39 7.48
C VAL A 144 8.32 -4.22 6.66
N PHE A 145 8.53 -5.03 5.63
CA PHE A 145 9.71 -4.91 4.77
C PHE A 145 9.74 -3.57 4.01
N GLY A 146 8.59 -3.12 3.47
CA GLY A 146 8.46 -1.82 2.82
C GLY A 146 8.78 -0.64 3.75
N LEU A 147 8.30 -0.69 4.99
CA LEU A 147 8.59 0.31 6.02
C LEU A 147 10.07 0.30 6.43
N VAL A 148 10.70 -0.88 6.53
CA VAL A 148 12.13 -0.99 6.80
C VAL A 148 12.95 -0.39 5.65
N ALA A 149 12.62 -0.69 4.39
CA ALA A 149 13.28 -0.09 3.23
C ALA A 149 13.15 1.45 3.23
N PHE A 150 11.94 1.96 3.53
CA PHE A 150 11.69 3.39 3.67
C PHE A 150 12.49 4.03 4.83
N LEU A 151 12.59 3.34 5.97
CA LEU A 151 13.37 3.79 7.12
C LEU A 151 14.86 3.89 6.78
N LEU A 152 15.42 2.89 6.09
CA LEU A 152 16.81 2.88 5.63
C LEU A 152 17.09 4.04 4.66
N GLU A 153 16.17 4.33 3.76
CA GLU A 153 16.32 5.47 2.84
C GLU A 153 16.23 6.82 3.55
N THR A 154 15.35 6.93 4.56
CA THR A 154 15.23 8.15 5.39
C THR A 154 16.52 8.41 6.17
N ARG A 155 17.09 7.37 6.76
CA ARG A 155 18.39 7.45 7.47
C ARG A 155 19.53 7.84 6.54
N THR A 156 19.56 7.29 5.33
CA THR A 156 20.56 7.62 4.31
C THR A 156 20.46 9.10 3.93
N ALA A 157 19.26 9.59 3.66
CA ALA A 157 19.04 11.00 3.31
C ALA A 157 19.52 11.98 4.41
N GLN A 158 19.32 11.66 5.69
CA GLN A 158 19.79 12.52 6.78
C GLN A 158 21.33 12.57 6.88
N LYS A 159 22.03 11.47 6.59
CA LYS A 159 23.50 11.44 6.60
C LYS A 159 24.09 12.32 5.49
N GLY A 160 23.52 12.30 4.28
CA GLY A 160 23.97 13.13 3.16
C GLY A 160 23.87 14.63 3.42
N LEU A 161 22.81 15.08 4.11
CA LEU A 161 22.65 16.49 4.48
C LEU A 161 23.68 16.96 5.53
N ARG A 162 24.04 16.10 6.48
CA ARG A 162 25.04 16.42 7.51
C ARG A 162 26.44 16.54 6.91
N ALA A 163 26.83 15.61 6.04
CA ALA A 163 28.14 15.65 5.37
C ALA A 163 28.32 16.94 4.53
N ARG A 164 27.27 17.36 3.81
CA ARG A 164 27.31 18.59 2.99
C ARG A 164 27.37 19.88 3.83
N ARG A 165 26.68 19.92 4.98
CA ARG A 165 26.78 21.05 5.93
C ARG A 165 28.19 21.20 6.51
N THR A 166 28.83 20.09 6.88
CA THR A 166 30.19 20.11 7.41
C THR A 166 31.20 20.56 6.36
N ALA A 167 31.05 20.12 5.11
CA ALA A 167 31.91 20.56 4.01
C ALA A 167 31.77 22.07 3.68
N SER A 168 30.55 22.62 3.75
CA SER A 168 30.33 24.07 3.53
C SER A 168 30.77 24.97 4.69
N ALA A 169 31.00 24.40 5.88
CA ALA A 169 31.44 25.13 7.06
C ALA A 169 32.98 25.27 7.16
N LEU A 170 33.73 24.62 6.27
CA LEU A 170 35.18 24.79 6.16
C LEU A 170 35.49 26.01 5.29
N PRO A 171 36.37 26.94 5.73
CA PRO A 171 36.82 28.05 4.90
C PRO A 171 37.52 27.52 3.64
N PRO A 172 37.43 28.23 2.49
CA PRO A 172 38.10 27.80 1.27
C PRO A 172 39.61 27.72 1.53
N THR A 173 40.16 26.51 1.60
CA THR A 173 41.60 26.32 1.57
C THR A 173 42.08 26.82 0.21
N GLY A 174 42.89 27.88 0.26
CA GLY A 174 43.44 28.61 -0.88
C GLY A 174 44.25 27.75 -1.86
N PRO A 175 44.72 28.36 -2.96
CA PRO A 175 45.13 27.67 -4.18
C PRO A 175 46.23 26.64 -3.94
N ARG A 176 46.04 25.44 -4.53
CA ARG A 176 47.15 24.51 -4.77
C ARG A 176 47.95 25.11 -5.92
N LEU A 177 49.12 25.63 -5.56
CA LEU A 177 50.22 25.95 -6.48
C LEU A 177 50.60 24.72 -7.30
#